data_AF-A0A183HGS1-F1
#
_entry.id   AF-A0A183HGS1-F1
#
_cell.length_a   1.000
_cell.length_b   1.000
_cell.length_c   1.000
_cell.angle_alpha   90.00
_cell.angle_beta   90.00
_cell.angle_gamma   90.00
#
_symmetry.space_group_name_H-M   'P 1'
#
loop_
_entity.id
_entity.type
_entity.pdbx_description
1 polymer ?
#
loop_
_entity_poly.entity_id
_entity_poly.type
_entity_poly.pdbx_seq_one_letter_code
_entity_poly.pdbx_strand_id
1 'polypeptide(L)'
;MNDDSTCEPEHGEIAVKDFRLAGRHTFSSVLAQLPLYLAGRTADDLNPVNAFSVLLHLCNENNLELLQRRDDYGLIMPTEMGDFTIIPARQNRVNRKRTASECQ
;
A
#
# COMPACT_ATOMS: atom_id res chain seq x y z
N MET A 1 36.24 0.19 -30.22
CA MET A 1 35.96 -0.24 -28.84
C MET A 1 35.65 1.00 -28.04
N ASN A 2 34.37 1.27 -27.80
CA ASN A 2 33.87 2.27 -26.85
C ASN A 2 32.50 1.74 -26.43
N ASP A 3 32.51 0.73 -25.56
CA ASP A 3 31.31 0.28 -24.85
C ASP A 3 31.10 1.22 -23.67
N ASP A 4 30.40 2.32 -23.93
CA ASP A 4 29.81 3.14 -22.87
C ASP A 4 28.55 2.41 -22.38
N SER A 5 28.74 1.45 -21.48
CA SER A 5 27.68 0.67 -20.84
C SER A 5 27.14 1.40 -19.61
N THR A 6 26.74 2.67 -19.77
CA THR A 6 25.94 3.34 -18.76
C THR A 6 24.47 3.05 -19.08
N CYS A 7 24.02 1.84 -18.72
CA CYS A 7 22.60 1.51 -18.74
C CYS A 7 21.90 2.34 -17.66
N GLU A 8 21.46 3.54 -18.03
CA GLU A 8 20.45 4.28 -17.27
C GLU A 8 19.30 3.30 -16.98
N PRO A 9 18.95 3.03 -15.71
CA PRO A 9 17.79 2.20 -15.41
C PRO A 9 16.60 2.92 -16.04
N GLU A 10 15.98 2.30 -17.05
CA GLU A 10 14.76 2.83 -17.64
C GLU A 10 13.77 3.07 -16.51
N HIS A 11 13.49 4.34 -16.24
CA HIS A 11 12.48 4.75 -15.27
C HIS A 11 11.12 4.37 -15.86
N GLY A 12 10.76 3.10 -15.71
CA GLY A 12 9.42 2.63 -15.99
C GLY A 12 8.50 3.24 -14.95
N GLU A 13 7.68 4.21 -15.36
CA GLU A 13 6.52 4.62 -14.58
C GLU A 13 5.58 3.42 -14.48
N ILE A 14 5.71 2.64 -13.41
CA ILE A 14 4.79 1.55 -13.13
C ILE A 14 3.49 2.19 -12.66
N ALA A 15 2.46 2.11 -13.51
CA ALA A 15 1.14 2.55 -13.10
C ALA A 15 0.68 1.72 -11.89
N VAL A 16 0.07 2.37 -10.91
CA VAL A 16 -0.35 1.77 -9.63
C VAL A 16 -1.23 0.52 -9.83
N LYS A 17 -2.03 0.48 -10.90
CA LYS A 17 -2.84 -0.67 -11.34
C LYS A 17 -2.06 -1.93 -11.75
N ASP A 18 -0.79 -1.76 -12.13
CA ASP A 18 0.08 -2.84 -12.59
C ASP A 18 0.90 -3.42 -11.42
N PHE A 19 0.83 -2.79 -10.24
CA PHE A 19 1.45 -3.27 -9.01
C PHE A 19 0.58 -4.35 -8.35
N ARG A 20 0.83 -5.62 -8.70
CA ARG A 20 0.12 -6.76 -8.12
C ARG A 20 0.86 -7.31 -6.90
N LEU A 21 0.27 -7.15 -5.72
CA LEU A 21 0.76 -7.77 -4.49
C LEU A 21 0.32 -9.25 -4.42
N ALA A 22 1.27 -10.17 -4.51
CA ALA A 22 1.04 -11.60 -4.32
C ALA A 22 1.67 -12.08 -3.00
N GLY A 23 0.91 -12.81 -2.16
CA GLY A 23 1.38 -13.30 -0.86
C GLY A 23 0.83 -12.52 0.34
N ARG A 24 1.36 -12.81 1.54
CA ARG A 24 0.96 -12.12 2.78
C ARG A 24 1.98 -11.04 3.11
N HIS A 25 1.55 -9.78 3.02
CA HIS A 25 2.40 -8.61 3.21
C HIS A 25 2.00 -7.84 4.45
N THR A 26 2.96 -7.18 5.08
CA THR A 26 2.71 -6.17 6.10
C THR A 26 3.15 -4.79 5.63
N PHE A 27 2.67 -3.72 6.27
CA PHE A 27 3.12 -2.38 5.93
C PHE A 27 4.63 -2.22 6.15
N SER A 28 5.16 -2.76 7.26
CA SER A 28 6.61 -2.71 7.53
C SER A 28 7.41 -3.52 6.49
N SER A 29 6.90 -4.67 6.02
CA SER A 29 7.61 -5.45 5.00
C SER A 29 7.65 -4.71 3.66
N VAL A 30 6.58 -4.01 3.30
CA VAL A 30 6.54 -3.17 2.09
C VAL A 30 7.48 -1.97 2.25
N LEU A 31 7.44 -1.29 3.40
CA LEU A 31 8.34 -0.17 3.71
C LEU A 31 9.82 -0.55 3.64
N ALA A 32 10.19 -1.73 4.15
CA ALA A 32 11.56 -2.21 4.10
C ALA A 32 12.05 -2.48 2.67
N GLN A 33 11.15 -2.78 1.73
CA GLN A 33 11.48 -3.07 0.35
C GLN A 33 11.34 -1.86 -0.58
N LEU A 34 10.51 -0.87 -0.23
CA LEU A 34 10.22 0.27 -1.10
C LEU A 34 11.49 1.04 -1.56
N PRO A 35 12.50 1.28 -0.71
CA PRO A 35 13.75 1.92 -1.14
C PRO A 35 14.51 1.15 -2.24
N LEU A 36 14.33 -0.16 -2.35
CA LEU A 36 14.97 -0.97 -3.39
C LEU A 36 14.40 -0.69 -4.80
N TYR A 37 13.20 -0.10 -4.86
CA TYR A 37 12.49 0.23 -6.09
C TYR A 37 12.50 1.73 -6.40
N LEU A 38 13.04 2.55 -5.49
CA LEU A 38 13.10 4.01 -5.62
C LEU A 38 14.54 4.44 -5.90
N ALA A 39 14.74 5.24 -6.95
CA ALA A 39 16.05 5.80 -7.27
C ALA A 39 16.24 7.20 -6.64
N GLY A 40 17.46 7.47 -6.18
CA GLY A 40 17.93 8.81 -5.78
C GLY A 40 17.19 9.42 -4.59
N ARG A 41 16.96 10.74 -4.63
CA ARG A 41 16.36 11.54 -3.54
C ARG A 41 14.99 11.04 -3.07
N THR A 42 14.27 10.32 -3.94
CA THR A 42 12.96 9.73 -3.65
C THR A 42 12.99 8.72 -2.49
N ALA A 43 14.12 8.02 -2.32
CA ALA A 43 14.31 7.10 -1.19
C ALA A 43 14.56 7.85 0.12
N ASP A 44 15.25 9.00 0.07
CA ASP A 44 15.56 9.84 1.24
C ASP A 44 14.32 10.60 1.76
N ASP A 45 13.41 10.97 0.86
CA ASP A 45 12.13 11.64 1.19
C ASP A 45 11.05 10.67 1.70
N LEU A 46 11.36 9.36 1.74
CA LEU A 46 10.42 8.33 2.12
C LEU A 46 10.27 8.23 3.64
N ASN A 47 9.43 9.10 4.20
CA ASN A 47 9.01 8.95 5.59
C ASN A 47 7.81 7.97 5.72
N PRO A 48 7.59 7.38 6.92
CA PRO A 48 6.50 6.44 7.14
C PRO A 48 5.09 6.98 6.84
N VAL A 49 4.86 8.30 6.97
CA VAL A 49 3.56 8.93 6.71
C VAL A 49 3.27 8.99 5.20
N ASN A 50 4.27 9.36 4.40
CA ASN A 50 4.16 9.40 2.95
C ASN A 50 3.94 7.99 2.39
N ALA A 51 4.72 7.02 2.85
CA ALA A 51 4.55 5.62 2.46
C ALA A 51 3.19 5.05 2.88
N PHE A 52 2.70 5.41 4.08
CA PHE A 52 1.37 5.01 4.51
C PHE A 52 0.28 5.62 3.63
N SER A 53 0.44 6.88 3.22
CA SER A 53 -0.50 7.56 2.33
C SER A 53 -0.56 6.89 0.95
N VAL A 54 0.61 6.55 0.40
CA VAL A 54 0.71 5.77 -0.86
C VAL A 54 0.08 4.38 -0.71
N LEU A 55 0.30 3.69 0.43
CA LEU A 55 -0.34 2.40 0.72
C LEU A 55 -1.87 2.52 0.74
N LEU A 56 -2.43 3.55 1.37
CA LEU A 56 -3.88 3.76 1.39
C LEU A 56 -4.45 3.95 -0.02
N HIS A 57 -3.75 4.69 -0.89
CA HIS A 57 -4.12 4.83 -2.30
C HIS A 57 -4.05 3.49 -3.04
N LEU A 58 -2.97 2.73 -2.87
CA LEU A 58 -2.81 1.38 -3.43
C LEU A 58 -3.96 0.45 -3.00
N CYS A 59 -4.36 0.50 -1.73
CA CYS A 59 -5.46 -0.31 -1.23
C CYS A 59 -6.79 0.05 -1.91
N ASN A 60 -7.05 1.34 -2.10
CA ASN A 60 -8.25 1.82 -2.78
C ASN A 60 -8.28 1.41 -4.26
N GLU A 61 -7.14 1.48 -4.95
CA GLU A 61 -7.07 1.18 -6.39
C GLU A 61 -7.05 -0.33 -6.69
N ASN A 62 -6.49 -1.13 -5.80
CA ASN A 62 -6.28 -2.58 -6.01
C ASN A 62 -7.24 -3.47 -5.20
N ASN A 63 -8.29 -2.88 -4.62
CA ASN A 63 -9.29 -3.61 -3.81
C ASN A 63 -8.62 -4.41 -2.68
N LEU A 64 -7.77 -3.75 -1.88
CA LEU A 64 -7.10 -4.30 -0.72
C LEU A 64 -7.64 -3.66 0.57
N GLU A 65 -7.51 -4.37 1.69
CA GLU A 65 -7.84 -3.88 3.03
C GLU A 65 -6.63 -4.01 3.96
N LEU A 66 -6.57 -3.11 4.95
CA LEU A 66 -5.63 -3.19 6.06
C LEU A 66 -6.31 -3.85 7.26
N LEU A 67 -5.69 -4.90 7.79
CA LEU A 67 -6.19 -5.68 8.91
C LEU A 67 -5.29 -5.49 10.14
N GLN A 68 -5.94 -5.22 11.27
CA GLN A 68 -5.36 -5.34 12.62
C GLN A 68 -6.34 -6.13 13.48
N ARG A 69 -5.85 -7.16 14.17
CA ARG A 69 -6.75 -7.95 15.04
C ARG A 69 -7.16 -7.12 16.25
N ARG A 70 -8.44 -7.27 16.61
CA ARG A 70 -9.04 -6.63 17.77
C ARG A 70 -9.34 -7.66 18.84
N ASP A 71 -9.39 -7.20 20.09
CA ASP A 71 -9.89 -7.97 21.21
C ASP A 71 -11.43 -7.99 21.26
N ASP A 72 -11.97 -8.68 22.27
CA ASP A 72 -13.41 -8.80 22.48
C ASP A 72 -14.08 -7.46 22.80
N TYR A 73 -13.30 -6.43 23.15
CA TYR A 73 -13.75 -5.06 23.40
C TYR A 73 -13.64 -4.17 22.16
N GLY A 74 -13.17 -4.71 21.04
CA GLY A 74 -13.00 -3.98 19.78
C GLY A 74 -11.77 -3.08 19.75
N LEU A 75 -10.86 -3.20 20.72
CA LEU A 75 -9.58 -2.49 20.76
C LEU A 75 -8.53 -3.25 19.96
N ILE A 76 -7.59 -2.55 19.34
CA ILE A 76 -6.46 -3.18 18.64
C ILE A 76 -5.58 -3.88 19.68
N MET A 77 -5.29 -5.15 19.45
CA MET A 77 -4.39 -5.91 20.32
C MET A 77 -3.00 -5.25 20.33
N PRO A 78 -2.31 -5.14 21.48
CA PRO A 78 -0.97 -4.54 21.55
C PRO A 78 0.03 -5.19 20.59
N THR A 79 -0.07 -6.50 20.38
CA THR A 79 0.76 -7.26 19.42
C THR A 79 0.54 -6.87 17.97
N GLU A 80 -0.57 -6.20 17.66
CA GLU A 80 -1.00 -5.80 16.32
C GLU A 80 -0.84 -4.29 16.08
N MET A 81 -0.45 -3.52 17.10
CA MET A 81 -0.24 -2.06 16.96
C MET A 81 0.99 -1.72 16.12
N GLY A 82 1.96 -2.64 16.03
CA GLY A 82 3.22 -2.40 15.34
C GLY A 82 3.14 -2.49 13.81
N ASP A 83 2.07 -3.04 13.25
CA ASP A 83 1.97 -3.25 11.80
C ASP A 83 0.54 -3.46 11.30
N PHE A 84 0.35 -3.35 9.99
CA PHE A 84 -0.90 -3.67 9.30
C PHE A 84 -0.68 -4.89 8.41
N THR A 85 -1.57 -5.88 8.46
CA THR A 85 -1.58 -6.94 7.45
C THR A 85 -2.36 -6.46 6.24
N ILE A 86 -1.78 -6.54 5.05
CA ILE A 86 -2.44 -6.21 3.79
C ILE A 86 -3.14 -7.47 3.27
N ILE A 87 -4.45 -7.38 3.03
CA ILE A 87 -5.26 -8.50 2.54
C ILE A 87 -6.09 -8.07 1.32
N PRO A 88 -6.45 -8.99 0.40
CA PRO A 88 -7.47 -8.71 -0.60
C PRO A 88 -8.80 -8.39 0.07
N ALA A 89 -9.47 -7.33 -0.36
CA ALA A 89 -10.81 -7.03 0.11
C ALA A 89 -11.75 -8.16 -0.32
N ARG A 90 -12.59 -8.64 0.60
CA ARG A 90 -13.63 -9.61 0.26
C ARG A 90 -14.61 -8.91 -0.69
N GLN A 91 -14.95 -9.56 -1.82
CA GLN A 91 -15.85 -9.04 -2.88
C GLN A 91 -17.25 -8.56 -2.42
N ASN A 92 -17.59 -8.64 -1.13
CA ASN A 92 -18.92 -8.36 -0.58
C ASN A 92 -19.13 -6.94 -0.04
N ARG A 93 -18.21 -5.99 -0.29
CA ARG A 93 -18.42 -4.59 0.08
C ARG A 93 -18.42 -3.70 -1.16
N VAL A 94 -19.43 -3.90 -2.00
CA VAL A 94 -19.95 -2.78 -2.80
C VAL A 94 -20.28 -1.69 -1.79
N ASN A 95 -19.53 -0.60 -1.83
CA ASN A 95 -19.83 0.63 -1.12
C ASN A 95 -21.30 0.98 -1.38
N ARG A 96 -22.20 0.62 -0.45
CA ARG A 96 -23.47 1.33 -0.30
C ARG A 96 -23.09 2.72 0.18
N LYS A 97 -22.69 3.58 -0.77
CA LYS A 97 -22.84 5.02 -0.60
C LYS A 97 -24.29 5.20 -0.15
N ARG A 98 -24.46 5.49 1.12
CA ARG A 98 -25.72 6.00 1.66
C ARG A 98 -25.95 7.31 0.90
N THR A 99 -26.69 7.24 -0.20
CA THR A 99 -27.28 8.42 -0.81
C THR A 99 -28.31 8.92 0.19
N ALA A 100 -27.86 9.80 1.09
CA ALA A 100 -28.75 10.66 1.85
C ALA A 100 -29.27 11.71 0.86
N SER A 101 -30.32 11.34 0.12
CA SER A 101 -31.16 12.27 -0.64
C SER A 101 -32.48 11.57 -0.87
N GLU A 102 -33.29 11.55 0.18
CA GLU A 102 -34.74 11.41 0.14
C GLU A 102 -35.25 11.92 1.49
N CYS A 103 -35.29 13.25 1.62
CA CYS A 103 -36.27 13.89 2.47
C CYS A 103 -37.22 14.62 1.52
N GLN A 104 -38.49 14.20 1.58
CA GLN A 104 -39.65 14.81 0.94
C GLN A 104 -39.76 16.31 1.22
#